data_AF-A0A023B0G8-F1
#
_entry.id   AF-A0A023B0G8-F1
#
_cell.length_a   1.000
_cell.length_b   1.000
_cell.length_c   1.000
_cell.angle_alpha   90.00
_cell.angle_beta   90.00
_cell.angle_gamma   90.00
#
_symmetry.space_group_name_H-M   'P 1'
#
loop_
_entity.id
_entity.type
_entity.pdbx_description
1 polymer ?
#
loop_
_entity_poly.entity_id
_entity_poly.type
_entity_poly.pdbx_seq_one_letter_code
_entity_poly.pdbx_strand_id
1 'polypeptide(L)'
;MSEDAAKAFEDGVLHVLKGWTILSLAVEHGWGGRASAQKRDDLYKDILAAFYERRQNIIQSQERLADFLAHQMEVNFHVDCGDDLDEYDEVAGIFLKLATTLKANDFSFYNTVKGHRTDGAERSLTVNPSANSEWGLDAGQCLYAPASQPGQKDDSSDSDSDSEYADEEELIRQAMLQGGINML
;
A
#
# COMPACT_ATOMS: atom_id res chain seq x y z
N MET A 1 -6.04 -27.56 1.37
CA MET A 1 -6.54 -26.73 2.49
C MET A 1 -8.00 -27.09 2.70
N SER A 2 -8.46 -27.28 3.94
CA SER A 2 -9.89 -27.52 4.22
C SER A 2 -10.71 -26.26 3.97
N GLU A 3 -12.03 -26.38 3.81
CA GLU A 3 -12.91 -25.22 3.56
C GLU A 3 -12.86 -24.21 4.72
N ASP A 4 -12.88 -24.69 5.96
CA ASP A 4 -12.79 -23.84 7.15
C ASP A 4 -11.43 -23.14 7.24
N ALA A 5 -10.35 -23.84 6.87
CA ALA A 5 -9.02 -23.26 6.82
C ALA A 5 -8.92 -22.18 5.73
N ALA A 6 -9.54 -22.40 4.56
CA ALA A 6 -9.58 -21.42 3.47
C ALA A 6 -10.29 -20.13 3.91
N LYS A 7 -11.48 -20.24 4.54
CA LYS A 7 -12.19 -19.09 5.10
C LYS A 7 -11.38 -18.37 6.18
N ALA A 8 -10.71 -19.11 7.06
CA ALA A 8 -9.85 -18.52 8.09
C ALA A 8 -8.64 -17.80 7.48
N PHE A 9 -8.10 -18.30 6.37
CA PHE A 9 -7.00 -17.65 5.67
C PHE A 9 -7.46 -16.33 5.03
N GLU A 10 -8.56 -16.36 4.30
CA GLU A 10 -9.18 -15.17 3.71
C GLU A 10 -9.45 -14.08 4.75
N ASP A 11 -10.10 -14.45 5.85
CA ASP A 11 -10.34 -13.56 6.99
C ASP A 11 -9.04 -13.01 7.60
N GLY A 12 -8.03 -13.87 7.75
CA GLY A 12 -6.75 -13.49 8.33
C GLY A 12 -5.97 -12.53 7.44
N VAL A 13 -5.95 -12.78 6.11
CA VAL A 13 -5.32 -11.90 5.13
C VAL A 13 -5.97 -10.52 5.18
N LEU A 14 -7.31 -10.48 5.15
CA LEU A 14 -8.05 -9.22 5.24
C LEU A 14 -7.74 -8.47 6.54
N HIS A 15 -7.60 -9.19 7.65
CA HIS A 15 -7.25 -8.60 8.95
C HIS A 15 -5.85 -7.98 8.95
N VAL A 16 -4.86 -8.68 8.38
CA VAL A 16 -3.49 -8.19 8.25
C VAL A 16 -3.40 -6.99 7.30
N LEU A 17 -4.12 -6.99 6.18
CA LEU A 17 -4.14 -5.84 5.26
C LEU A 17 -4.76 -4.59 5.89
N LYS A 18 -5.83 -4.74 6.68
CA LYS A 18 -6.35 -3.65 7.50
C LYS A 18 -5.36 -3.24 8.59
N GLY A 19 -4.55 -4.20 9.03
CA GLY A 19 -3.41 -4.15 9.95
C GLY A 19 -2.30 -3.22 9.54
N TRP A 20 -1.97 -3.30 8.27
CA TRP A 20 -0.76 -2.76 7.70
C TRP A 20 -0.83 -1.25 7.65
N THR A 21 0.03 -0.60 8.42
CA THR A 21 -0.01 0.84 8.67
C THR A 21 0.15 1.61 7.36
N ILE A 22 1.14 1.25 6.55
CA ILE A 22 1.43 1.98 5.31
C ILE A 22 0.30 1.88 4.29
N LEU A 23 -0.32 0.69 4.14
CA LEU A 23 -1.47 0.51 3.27
C LEU A 23 -2.69 1.28 3.78
N SER A 24 -2.89 1.31 5.11
CA SER A 24 -3.97 2.08 5.72
C SER A 24 -3.80 3.58 5.45
N LEU A 25 -2.60 4.12 5.67
CA LEU A 25 -2.28 5.52 5.36
C LEU A 25 -2.43 5.83 3.87
N ALA A 26 -1.96 4.95 2.99
CA ALA A 26 -2.09 5.11 1.55
C ALA A 26 -3.55 5.19 1.10
N VAL A 27 -4.43 4.40 1.72
CA VAL A 27 -5.87 4.43 1.43
C VAL A 27 -6.54 5.67 2.02
N GLU A 28 -6.23 6.01 3.28
CA GLU A 28 -6.82 7.15 3.99
C GLU A 28 -6.46 8.50 3.36
N HIS A 29 -5.20 8.65 2.94
CA HIS A 29 -4.72 9.86 2.28
C HIS A 29 -4.92 9.84 0.76
N GLY A 30 -5.45 8.74 0.21
CA GLY A 30 -5.75 8.63 -1.21
C GLY A 30 -4.52 8.66 -2.11
N TRP A 31 -3.38 8.11 -1.65
CA TRP A 31 -2.14 8.03 -2.42
C TRP A 31 -2.29 7.23 -3.73
N GLY A 32 -3.23 6.29 -3.77
CA GLY A 32 -3.64 5.59 -5.00
C GLY A 32 -4.73 6.28 -5.82
N GLY A 33 -5.08 7.54 -5.50
CA GLY A 33 -6.15 8.31 -6.15
C GLY A 33 -7.56 7.95 -5.66
N ARG A 34 -8.58 8.34 -6.44
CA ARG A 34 -10.02 8.21 -6.07
C ARG A 34 -10.48 6.77 -5.82
N ALA A 35 -9.73 5.79 -6.33
CA ALA A 35 -10.03 4.36 -6.22
C ALA A 35 -9.13 3.63 -5.22
N SER A 36 -8.46 4.34 -4.30
CA SER A 36 -7.51 3.73 -3.33
C SER A 36 -8.14 2.60 -2.50
N ALA A 37 -9.40 2.76 -2.07
CA ALA A 37 -10.13 1.71 -1.36
C ALA A 37 -10.39 0.47 -2.23
N GLN A 38 -10.73 0.67 -3.51
CA GLN A 38 -10.93 -0.44 -4.46
C GLN A 38 -9.60 -1.16 -4.74
N LYS A 39 -8.51 -0.41 -4.89
CA LYS A 39 -7.15 -0.96 -5.07
C LYS A 39 -6.71 -1.85 -3.91
N ARG A 40 -7.07 -1.51 -2.67
CA ARG A 40 -6.85 -2.38 -1.50
C ARG A 40 -7.61 -3.71 -1.63
N ASP A 41 -8.86 -3.64 -2.06
CA ASP A 41 -9.69 -4.83 -2.22
C ASP A 41 -9.22 -5.69 -3.41
N ASP A 42 -8.60 -5.09 -4.42
CA ASP A 42 -7.96 -5.80 -5.52
C ASP A 42 -6.64 -6.44 -5.09
N LEU A 43 -5.81 -5.73 -4.32
CA LEU A 43 -4.61 -6.31 -3.69
C LEU A 43 -4.94 -7.54 -2.82
N TYR A 44 -6.03 -7.48 -2.07
CA TYR A 44 -6.53 -8.64 -1.32
C TYR A 44 -6.79 -9.85 -2.23
N LYS A 45 -7.49 -9.65 -3.36
CA LYS A 45 -7.77 -10.73 -4.31
C LYS A 45 -6.49 -11.26 -4.95
N ASP A 46 -5.55 -10.38 -5.28
CA ASP A 46 -4.29 -10.76 -5.92
C ASP A 46 -3.43 -11.60 -4.97
N ILE A 47 -3.39 -11.26 -3.68
CA ILE A 47 -2.73 -12.08 -2.66
C ILE A 47 -3.39 -13.47 -2.59
N LEU A 48 -4.73 -13.53 -2.50
CA LEU A 48 -5.43 -14.82 -2.47
C LEU A 48 -5.17 -15.65 -3.73
N ALA A 49 -5.22 -15.02 -4.89
CA ALA A 49 -4.92 -15.65 -6.17
C ALA A 49 -3.51 -16.22 -6.16
N ALA A 50 -2.52 -15.46 -5.67
CA ALA A 50 -1.14 -15.93 -5.57
C ALA A 50 -1.01 -17.15 -4.63
N PHE A 51 -1.85 -17.30 -3.60
CA PHE A 51 -1.83 -18.47 -2.70
C PHE A 51 -2.59 -19.69 -3.25
N TYR A 52 -3.64 -19.48 -4.04
CA TYR A 52 -4.47 -20.56 -4.58
C TYR A 52 -4.04 -21.01 -5.98
N GLU A 53 -3.49 -20.12 -6.79
CA GLU A 53 -3.04 -20.41 -8.15
C GLU A 53 -1.63 -21.01 -8.14
N ARG A 54 -1.55 -22.34 -8.31
CA ARG A 54 -0.30 -23.10 -8.37
C ARG A 54 0.69 -22.61 -9.46
N ARG A 55 0.25 -21.79 -10.41
CA ARG A 55 1.10 -21.22 -11.47
C ARG A 55 1.90 -20.00 -11.03
N GLN A 56 1.51 -19.34 -9.94
CA GLN A 56 2.21 -18.16 -9.45
C GLN A 56 3.32 -18.60 -8.50
N ASN A 57 4.55 -18.73 -9.03
CA ASN A 57 5.75 -19.08 -8.26
C ASN A 57 6.25 -17.93 -7.35
N ILE A 58 5.34 -17.02 -7.01
CA ILE A 58 5.59 -15.79 -6.24
C ILE A 58 5.60 -16.12 -4.74
N ILE A 59 4.90 -17.19 -4.32
CA ILE A 59 4.68 -17.50 -2.90
C ILE A 59 5.66 -18.54 -2.34
N GLN A 60 6.68 -18.93 -3.11
CA GLN A 60 7.63 -19.96 -2.64
C GLN A 60 8.64 -19.44 -1.60
N SER A 61 8.79 -18.13 -1.44
CA SER A 61 9.63 -17.52 -0.42
C SER A 61 9.00 -16.24 0.14
N GLN A 62 9.40 -15.90 1.37
CA GLN A 62 9.01 -14.66 2.02
C GLN A 62 9.44 -13.44 1.21
N GLU A 63 10.71 -13.42 0.80
CA GLU A 63 11.32 -12.36 -0.02
C GLU A 63 10.50 -12.06 -1.29
N ARG A 64 10.08 -13.09 -2.03
CA ARG A 64 9.28 -12.88 -3.26
C ARG A 64 7.89 -12.32 -2.99
N LEU A 65 7.29 -12.71 -1.86
CA LEU A 65 6.00 -12.15 -1.46
C LEU A 65 6.17 -10.70 -0.98
N ALA A 66 7.26 -10.38 -0.29
CA ALA A 66 7.61 -9.01 0.09
C ALA A 66 7.85 -8.13 -1.14
N ASP A 67 8.64 -8.59 -2.11
CA ASP A 67 8.86 -7.91 -3.39
C ASP A 67 7.54 -7.66 -4.14
N PHE A 68 6.66 -8.66 -4.16
CA PHE A 68 5.33 -8.52 -4.74
C PHE A 68 4.51 -7.44 -4.04
N LEU A 69 4.50 -7.41 -2.70
CA LEU A 69 3.79 -6.41 -1.92
C LEU A 69 4.36 -5.00 -2.14
N ALA A 70 5.69 -4.86 -2.16
CA ALA A 70 6.37 -3.61 -2.46
C ALA A 70 6.02 -3.09 -3.86
N HIS A 71 6.08 -3.96 -4.86
CA HIS A 71 5.69 -3.61 -6.22
C HIS A 71 4.22 -3.18 -6.32
N GLN A 72 3.30 -3.85 -5.60
CA GLN A 72 1.90 -3.43 -5.58
C GLN A 72 1.70 -2.07 -4.90
N MET A 73 2.48 -1.76 -3.86
CA MET A 73 2.47 -0.45 -3.20
C MET A 73 2.99 0.65 -4.11
N GLU A 74 4.06 0.39 -4.86
CA GLU A 74 4.62 1.31 -5.85
C GLU A 74 3.63 1.57 -7.00
N VAL A 75 3.10 0.51 -7.62
CA VAL A 75 2.25 0.63 -8.80
C VAL A 75 0.87 1.21 -8.48
N ASN A 76 0.24 0.76 -7.38
CA ASN A 76 -1.14 1.17 -7.08
C ASN A 76 -1.22 2.42 -6.23
N PHE A 77 -0.23 2.65 -5.37
CA PHE A 77 -0.28 3.72 -4.37
C PHE A 77 0.87 4.73 -4.52
N HIS A 78 1.80 4.53 -5.46
CA HIS A 78 2.97 5.40 -5.64
C HIS A 78 3.79 5.58 -4.35
N VAL A 79 3.84 4.51 -3.55
CA VAL A 79 4.61 4.45 -2.31
C VAL A 79 5.88 3.68 -2.59
N ASP A 80 7.02 4.34 -2.42
CA ASP A 80 8.33 3.71 -2.38
C ASP A 80 8.92 3.94 -0.99
N CYS A 81 9.12 2.85 -0.26
CA CYS A 81 9.70 2.85 1.07
C CYS A 81 11.12 2.30 0.97
N GLY A 82 12.01 3.10 0.38
CA GLY A 82 13.40 2.72 0.10
C GLY A 82 14.21 2.30 1.33
N ASP A 83 13.81 2.69 2.55
CA ASP A 83 14.48 2.32 3.80
C ASP A 83 13.66 1.37 4.70
N ASP A 84 12.35 1.18 4.44
CA ASP A 84 11.42 0.43 5.31
C ASP A 84 11.02 -0.94 4.72
N LEU A 85 11.91 -1.56 3.95
CA LEU A 85 11.69 -2.87 3.33
C LEU A 85 11.36 -3.97 4.36
N ASP A 86 11.84 -3.81 5.60
CA ASP A 86 11.61 -4.74 6.70
C ASP A 86 10.10 -4.92 7.03
N GLU A 87 9.26 -3.91 6.80
CA GLU A 87 7.81 -4.02 7.05
C GLU A 87 7.13 -4.95 6.02
N TYR A 88 7.59 -4.94 4.77
CA TYR A 88 7.07 -5.83 3.72
C TYR A 88 7.43 -7.28 4.01
N ASP A 89 8.66 -7.52 4.49
CA ASP A 89 9.13 -8.82 4.93
C ASP A 89 8.31 -9.39 6.10
N GLU A 90 8.03 -8.56 7.10
CA GLU A 90 7.21 -8.97 8.25
C GLU A 90 5.80 -9.38 7.81
N VAL A 91 5.14 -8.55 7.00
CA VAL A 91 3.78 -8.82 6.50
C VAL A 91 3.75 -10.08 5.62
N ALA A 92 4.72 -10.25 4.73
CA ALA A 92 4.89 -11.45 3.94
C ALA A 92 5.08 -12.71 4.81
N GLY A 93 5.90 -12.60 5.85
CA GLY A 93 6.15 -13.66 6.83
C GLY A 93 4.86 -14.07 7.56
N ILE A 94 4.03 -13.09 7.94
CA ILE A 94 2.73 -13.35 8.57
C ILE A 94 1.81 -14.14 7.62
N PHE A 95 1.71 -13.75 6.35
CA PHE A 95 0.88 -14.47 5.36
C PHE A 95 1.35 -15.91 5.15
N LEU A 96 2.66 -16.12 4.99
CA LEU A 96 3.22 -17.46 4.81
C LEU A 96 3.02 -18.34 6.05
N LYS A 97 3.22 -17.77 7.24
CA LYS A 97 2.98 -18.46 8.51
C LYS A 97 1.51 -18.84 8.64
N LEU A 98 0.59 -17.93 8.33
CA LEU A 98 -0.85 -18.17 8.34
C LEU A 98 -1.24 -19.31 7.39
N ALA A 99 -0.77 -19.26 6.14
CA ALA A 99 -1.04 -20.32 5.16
C ALA A 99 -0.46 -21.67 5.60
N THR A 100 0.72 -21.68 6.21
CA THR A 100 1.40 -22.91 6.66
C THR A 100 0.70 -23.54 7.86
N THR A 101 0.32 -22.76 8.87
CA THR A 101 -0.39 -23.28 10.06
C THR A 101 -1.78 -23.79 9.68
N LEU A 102 -2.49 -23.08 8.80
CA LEU A 102 -3.82 -23.49 8.35
C LEU A 102 -3.77 -24.71 7.42
N LYS A 103 -2.70 -24.90 6.63
CA LYS A 103 -2.45 -26.17 5.91
C LYS A 103 -2.23 -27.34 6.86
N ALA A 104 -1.62 -27.10 8.03
CA ALA A 104 -1.48 -28.08 9.11
C ALA A 104 -2.76 -28.25 9.96
N ASN A 105 -3.84 -27.54 9.61
CA ASN A 105 -5.11 -27.52 10.34
C ASN A 105 -5.00 -26.97 11.78
N ASP A 106 -4.01 -26.10 12.02
CA ASP A 106 -3.81 -25.38 13.27
C ASP A 106 -4.30 -23.93 13.13
N PHE A 107 -5.27 -23.57 13.98
CA PHE A 107 -5.91 -22.25 14.01
C PHE A 107 -5.36 -21.33 15.12
N SER A 108 -4.39 -21.80 15.91
CA SER A 108 -3.81 -21.05 17.03
C SER A 108 -3.21 -19.71 16.58
N PHE A 109 -2.43 -19.73 15.49
CA PHE A 109 -1.83 -18.53 14.95
C PHE A 109 -2.86 -17.56 14.38
N TYR A 110 -3.86 -18.08 13.65
CA TYR A 110 -4.97 -17.26 13.13
C TYR A 110 -5.75 -16.54 14.25
N ASN A 111 -6.04 -17.24 15.35
CA ASN A 111 -6.71 -16.63 16.51
C ASN A 111 -5.86 -15.53 17.15
N THR A 112 -4.53 -15.71 17.17
CA THR A 112 -3.59 -14.70 17.64
C THR A 112 -3.62 -13.46 16.73
N VAL A 113 -3.56 -13.66 15.41
CA VAL A 113 -3.64 -12.58 14.41
C VAL A 113 -4.95 -11.80 14.56
N LYS A 114 -6.10 -12.49 14.70
CA LYS A 114 -7.39 -11.82 14.95
C LYS A 114 -7.47 -11.11 16.30
N GLY A 115 -6.77 -11.60 17.31
CA GLY A 115 -6.71 -10.99 18.64
C GLY A 115 -5.84 -9.72 18.69
N HIS A 116 -4.93 -9.53 17.75
CA HIS A 116 -3.92 -8.47 17.79
C HIS A 116 -4.37 -7.09 17.28
N ARG A 117 -5.66 -6.86 16.97
CA ARG A 117 -6.17 -5.51 16.62
C ARG A 117 -7.48 -5.14 17.31
N THR A 118 -7.35 -4.59 18.52
CA THR A 118 -8.30 -3.67 19.16
C THR A 118 -7.64 -2.54 19.96
N ASP A 119 -6.33 -2.32 19.81
CA ASP A 119 -5.58 -1.36 20.67
C ASP A 119 -5.10 -0.09 19.91
N GLY A 120 -5.63 0.16 18.72
CA GLY A 120 -5.22 1.28 17.85
C GLY A 120 -5.98 2.60 18.06
N ALA A 121 -6.92 2.68 19.01
CA ALA A 121 -7.70 3.90 19.24
C ALA A 121 -7.45 4.59 20.60
N GLU A 122 -6.83 3.93 21.59
CA GLU A 122 -6.71 4.49 22.95
C GLU A 122 -5.42 4.10 23.68
N ARG A 123 -4.27 4.08 23.00
CA ARG A 123 -2.98 3.99 23.70
C ARG A 123 -2.11 5.22 23.48
N SER A 124 -2.21 6.09 24.48
CA SER A 124 -1.11 6.85 25.07
C SER A 124 -0.77 8.23 24.48
N LEU A 125 -1.65 9.20 24.73
CA LEU A 125 -1.27 10.56 25.13
C LEU A 125 -2.12 11.01 26.34
N THR A 126 -2.12 10.23 27.42
CA THR A 126 -2.40 10.79 28.75
C THR A 126 -1.11 11.42 29.26
N VAL A 127 -0.84 12.63 28.81
CA VAL A 127 0.10 13.53 29.48
C VAL A 127 -0.48 13.80 30.87
N ASN A 128 0.08 13.17 31.89
CA ASN A 128 -0.08 13.60 33.27
C ASN A 128 0.61 14.96 33.43
N PRO A 129 -0.11 16.07 33.71
CA PRO A 129 0.53 17.32 34.04
C PRO A 129 0.77 17.33 35.55
N SER A 130 1.88 16.74 35.99
CA SER A 130 2.35 16.96 37.36
C SER A 130 3.87 16.99 37.42
N ALA A 131 4.35 18.24 37.42
CA ALA A 131 5.59 18.69 38.04
C ALA A 131 6.90 18.08 37.51
N ASN A 132 7.52 18.76 36.54
CA ASN A 132 8.73 19.49 36.92
C ASN A 132 8.93 20.71 36.00
N SER A 133 9.28 21.82 36.64
CA SER A 133 9.61 23.10 36.04
C SER A 133 10.83 23.03 35.13
N GLU A 134 11.01 24.12 34.37
CA GLU A 134 12.24 24.53 33.67
C GLU A 134 12.17 24.36 32.15
N TRP A 135 11.33 25.18 31.50
CA TRP A 135 11.65 26.01 30.32
C TRP A 135 10.46 26.97 30.16
N GLY A 136 10.51 28.09 30.87
CA GLY A 136 9.46 29.09 30.80
C GLY A 136 9.55 29.91 29.53
N LEU A 137 8.47 29.93 28.72
CA LEU A 137 8.12 31.04 27.84
C LEU A 137 6.58 31.10 27.69
N ASP A 138 6.03 32.05 28.44
CA ASP A 138 4.90 32.96 28.15
C ASP A 138 3.70 32.44 27.34
N ALA A 139 2.60 32.23 28.06
CA ALA A 139 1.27 32.07 27.50
C ALA A 139 0.73 33.44 27.04
N GLY A 140 0.50 33.59 25.74
CA GLY A 140 -0.08 34.81 25.19
C GLY A 140 -0.74 34.62 23.83
N GLN A 141 -2.02 34.22 23.86
CA GLN A 141 -3.05 34.45 22.83
C GLN A 141 -3.00 33.58 21.56
N CYS A 142 -3.87 32.55 21.53
CA CYS A 142 -4.48 32.08 20.28
C CYS A 142 -6.00 32.24 20.40
N LEU A 143 -6.50 33.42 20.04
CA LEU A 143 -7.92 33.65 19.80
C LEU A 143 -8.19 33.46 18.30
N TYR A 144 -9.01 32.46 17.99
CA TYR A 144 -9.75 32.40 16.74
C TYR A 144 -10.76 33.56 16.67
N ALA A 145 -10.76 34.33 15.58
CA ALA A 145 -11.97 34.68 14.84
C ALA A 145 -11.64 35.30 13.46
N PRO A 146 -12.47 35.05 12.44
CA PRO A 146 -12.25 35.46 11.05
C PRO A 146 -12.80 36.86 10.77
N ALA A 147 -12.13 37.63 9.92
CA ALA A 147 -12.72 38.83 9.33
C ALA A 147 -12.30 38.97 7.86
N SER A 148 -13.31 39.04 7.02
CA SER A 148 -13.28 39.22 5.58
C SER A 148 -12.52 40.48 5.14
N GLN A 149 -11.80 40.42 4.03
CA GLN A 149 -11.82 41.51 3.04
C GLN A 149 -11.83 40.99 1.60
N PRO A 150 -12.63 41.62 0.70
CA PRO A 150 -12.79 41.26 -0.70
C PRO A 150 -11.94 42.14 -1.64
N GLY A 151 -11.73 41.65 -2.87
CA GLY A 151 -11.21 42.39 -4.03
C GLY A 151 -9.71 42.17 -4.26
N GLN A 152 -9.18 41.91 -5.46
CA GLN A 152 -9.62 42.06 -6.85
C GLN A 152 -8.95 40.91 -7.65
N LYS A 153 -9.57 40.36 -8.71
CA LYS A 153 -9.28 40.63 -10.16
C LYS A 153 -7.77 40.77 -10.42
N ASP A 154 -7.15 40.19 -11.44
CA ASP A 154 -7.53 39.60 -12.72
C ASP A 154 -6.21 39.08 -13.31
N ASP A 155 -6.31 38.18 -14.29
CA ASP A 155 -5.39 38.00 -15.42
C ASP A 155 -5.05 36.55 -15.74
N SER A 156 -5.68 36.16 -16.84
CA SER A 156 -5.35 35.15 -17.83
C SER A 156 -3.85 34.88 -18.03
N SER A 157 -3.51 33.60 -18.10
CA SER A 157 -2.54 33.13 -19.08
C SER A 157 -2.90 31.71 -19.49
N ASP A 158 -3.41 31.60 -20.71
CA ASP A 158 -3.31 30.39 -21.51
C ASP A 158 -1.82 30.01 -21.65
N SER A 159 -1.53 28.73 -21.57
CA SER A 159 -0.32 28.16 -22.15
C SER A 159 -0.66 26.76 -22.63
N ASP A 160 -1.13 26.73 -23.88
CA ASP A 160 -0.94 25.60 -24.77
C ASP A 160 0.56 25.26 -24.82
N SER A 161 0.91 24.03 -24.49
CA SER A 161 2.16 23.41 -24.91
C SER A 161 1.83 22.08 -25.55
N ASP A 162 1.61 22.24 -26.85
CA ASP A 162 1.74 21.28 -27.94
C ASP A 162 3.17 20.70 -28.00
N SER A 163 3.34 19.66 -28.83
CA SER A 163 4.57 18.92 -29.16
C SER A 163 4.92 17.77 -28.18
N GLU A 164 5.26 16.54 -28.58
CA GLU A 164 5.40 15.88 -29.89
C GLU A 164 5.66 14.40 -29.54
N TYR A 165 4.63 13.56 -29.53
CA TYR A 165 4.85 12.11 -29.42
C TYR A 165 5.36 11.63 -30.78
N ALA A 166 6.68 11.55 -30.88
CA ALA A 166 7.35 10.94 -32.01
C ALA A 166 6.86 9.48 -32.16
N ASP A 167 6.27 9.22 -33.33
CA ASP A 167 5.82 7.93 -33.85
C ASP A 167 6.87 6.82 -33.62
N GLU A 168 6.67 6.04 -32.56
CA GLU A 168 7.43 4.81 -32.29
C GLU A 168 7.09 3.67 -33.28
N GLU A 169 6.14 3.89 -34.20
CA GLU A 169 5.83 2.97 -35.31
C GLU A 169 6.86 3.01 -36.47
N GLU A 170 7.59 4.11 -36.68
CA GLU A 170 8.49 4.22 -37.85
C GLU A 170 9.81 3.45 -37.63
N LEU A 171 10.26 3.34 -36.37
CA LEU A 171 11.44 2.54 -35.99
C LEU A 171 11.22 1.04 -36.19
N ILE A 172 9.99 0.55 -35.98
CA ILE A 172 9.64 -0.87 -36.19
C ILE A 172 9.56 -1.18 -37.68
N ARG A 173 9.03 -0.26 -38.50
CA ARG A 173 9.00 -0.42 -39.96
C ARG A 173 10.39 -0.43 -40.58
N GLN A 174 11.32 0.37 -40.05
CA GLN A 174 12.69 0.42 -40.54
C GLN A 174 13.52 -0.83 -40.17
N ALA A 175 13.20 -1.48 -39.04
CA ALA A 175 13.79 -2.77 -38.65
C ALA A 175 13.31 -3.95 -39.54
N MET A 176 12.08 -3.90 -40.06
CA MET A 176 11.55 -4.95 -40.93
C MET A 176 12.01 -4.87 -42.39
N LEU A 177 12.57 -3.73 -42.82
CA LEU A 177 13.09 -3.55 -44.19
C LEU A 177 14.55 -3.98 -44.38
N GLN A 178 15.31 -4.22 -43.31
CA GLN A 178 16.68 -4.74 -43.40
C GLN A 178 16.80 -6.25 -43.11
N GLY A 179 15.72 -6.91 -42.69
CA GLY A 179 15.70 -8.33 -42.33
C GLY A 179 15.22 -9.26 -43.45
N GLY A 180 15.48 -8.93 -44.71
CA GLY A 180 15.16 -9.77 -45.86
C GLY A 180 16.26 -10.78 -46.18
N ILE A 181 16.13 -11.99 -45.63
CA ILE A 181 16.44 -13.29 -46.26
C ILE A 181 17.89 -13.48 -46.78
N ASN A 182 18.60 -14.43 -46.18
CA ASN A 182 19.11 -15.54 -46.99
C ASN A 182 19.04 -16.85 -46.19
N MET A 183 18.00 -17.63 -46.51
CA MET A 183 18.05 -19.08 -46.41
C MET A 183 19.12 -19.58 -47.37
N LEU A 184 20.05 -20.39 -46.87
CA LEU A 184 20.50 -21.67 -47.45
C LEU A 184 21.46 -22.35 -46.48
#